data_AF-A0A1M5G312-F1
#
_entry.id   AF-A0A1M5G312-F1
#
_cell.length_a   1.000
_cell.length_b   1.000
_cell.length_c   1.000
_cell.angle_alpha   90.00
_cell.angle_beta   90.00
_cell.angle_gamma   90.00
#
_symmetry.space_group_name_H-M   'P 1'
#
loop_
_entity.id
_entity.type
_entity.pdbx_description
1 polymer ?
#
loop_
_entity_poly.entity_id
_entity_poly.type
_entity_poly.pdbx_seq_one_letter_code
_entity_poly.pdbx_strand_id
1 'polypeptide(L)'
;MKKSKKPMEIVFWCTLISLSFAFIGGILIAWAKLKQDRSSSDKSDKILNFSTENSKSLEKIGVKTDTSLSEILLLKNQISELNNQLKPFKNIAKSKYPNLNENEGLIKLQNHIFEIERKTVQLQEKATELENKVKPRELSEDQKSLLYSSLKEKRFPIFISSKMMDTESLHFAEQIYNVIEKARWPAFLSKAMTSIIDFEGVGIFSFPDNNFPEAENILLKAFEKAQIKVQKVTVPRNKMGEFPATPCIVLVVGGK
;
A
#
# COMPACT_ATOMS: atom_id res chain seq x y z
N MET A 1 -9.86 19.54 -18.50
CA MET A 1 -9.01 18.62 -17.70
C MET A 1 -9.30 17.17 -18.11
N LYS A 2 -8.35 16.47 -18.75
CA LYS A 2 -8.48 15.06 -19.10
C LYS A 2 -8.13 14.21 -17.87
N LYS A 3 -9.12 13.55 -17.25
CA LYS A 3 -8.88 12.57 -16.18
C LYS A 3 -8.10 11.38 -16.75
N SER A 4 -6.88 11.19 -16.26
CA SER A 4 -6.00 10.07 -16.61
C SER A 4 -6.61 8.75 -16.13
N LYS A 5 -7.03 7.88 -17.07
CA LYS A 5 -7.54 6.52 -16.81
C LYS A 5 -6.44 5.48 -16.52
N LYS A 6 -5.17 5.90 -16.42
CA LYS A 6 -4.02 4.99 -16.34
C LYS A 6 -3.90 4.11 -15.09
N PRO A 7 -4.36 4.48 -13.87
CA PRO A 7 -4.12 3.62 -12.71
C PRO A 7 -4.98 2.36 -12.70
N MET A 8 -6.17 2.41 -13.33
CA MET A 8 -7.12 1.28 -13.31
C MET A 8 -6.69 0.15 -14.27
N GLU A 9 -6.02 0.48 -15.38
CA GLU A 9 -5.44 -0.53 -16.29
C GLU A 9 -4.29 -1.29 -15.64
N ILE A 10 -3.43 -0.60 -14.88
CA ILE A 10 -2.28 -1.25 -14.21
C ILE A 10 -2.76 -2.26 -13.16
N VAL A 11 -3.76 -1.89 -12.35
CA VAL A 11 -4.34 -2.81 -11.35
C VAL A 11 -4.97 -4.03 -12.03
N PHE A 12 -5.68 -3.84 -13.15
CA PHE A 12 -6.29 -4.93 -13.91
C PHE A 12 -5.25 -5.93 -14.44
N TRP A 13 -4.15 -5.45 -15.03
CA TRP A 13 -3.08 -6.33 -15.52
C TRP A 13 -2.35 -7.06 -14.38
N CYS A 14 -2.12 -6.41 -13.24
CA CYS A 14 -1.52 -7.07 -12.07
C CYS A 14 -2.43 -8.17 -11.49
N THR A 15 -3.75 -7.96 -11.44
CA THR A 15 -4.70 -8.99 -10.98
C THR A 15 -4.83 -10.15 -11.95
N LEU A 16 -4.71 -9.90 -13.26
CA LEU A 16 -4.76 -10.97 -14.27
C LEU A 16 -3.52 -11.87 -14.16
N ILE A 17 -2.35 -11.27 -13.95
CA ILE A 17 -1.08 -11.97 -13.78
C ILE A 17 -1.09 -12.82 -12.49
N SER A 18 -1.57 -12.28 -11.37
CA SER A 18 -1.63 -13.03 -10.11
C SER A 18 -2.58 -14.24 -10.17
N LEU A 19 -3.72 -14.13 -10.87
CA LEU A 19 -4.62 -15.26 -11.09
C LEU A 19 -3.97 -16.37 -11.92
N SER A 20 -3.23 -16.03 -12.97
CA SER A 20 -2.52 -17.03 -13.79
C SER A 20 -1.42 -17.77 -13.00
N PHE A 21 -0.73 -17.09 -12.08
CA PHE A 21 0.26 -17.74 -11.23
C PHE A 21 -0.34 -18.63 -10.14
N ALA A 22 -1.49 -18.26 -9.57
CA ALA A 22 -2.22 -19.13 -8.64
C ALA A 22 -2.67 -20.44 -9.33
N PHE A 23 -3.07 -20.36 -10.60
CA PHE A 23 -3.44 -21.52 -11.41
C PHE A 23 -2.23 -22.44 -11.69
N ILE A 24 -1.09 -21.86 -12.08
CA ILE A 24 0.16 -22.62 -12.33
C ILE A 24 0.71 -23.23 -11.03
N GLY A 25 0.63 -22.52 -9.91
CA GLY A 25 1.01 -23.02 -8.58
C GLY A 25 0.15 -24.21 -8.15
N GLY A 26 -1.17 -24.15 -8.39
CA GLY A 26 -2.08 -25.27 -8.13
C GLY A 26 -1.75 -26.51 -8.96
N ILE A 27 -1.40 -26.33 -10.24
CA ILE A 27 -0.98 -27.44 -11.13
C ILE A 27 0.36 -28.05 -10.65
N LEU A 28 1.32 -27.23 -10.22
CA LEU A 28 2.60 -27.71 -9.71
C LEU A 28 2.47 -28.47 -8.39
N ILE A 29 1.60 -28.03 -7.48
CA ILE A 29 1.30 -28.74 -6.23
C ILE A 29 0.60 -30.07 -6.53
N ALA A 30 -0.33 -30.09 -7.50
CA ALA A 30 -0.96 -31.32 -7.96
C ALA A 30 0.08 -32.29 -8.57
N TRP A 31 1.03 -31.79 -9.37
CA TRP A 31 2.13 -32.58 -9.93
C TRP A 31 3.10 -33.11 -8.87
N ALA A 32 3.44 -32.30 -7.87
CA ALA A 32 4.30 -32.72 -6.77
C ALA A 32 3.63 -33.84 -5.94
N LYS A 33 2.33 -33.72 -5.70
CA LYS A 33 1.52 -34.74 -5.01
C LYS A 33 1.43 -36.04 -5.84
N LEU A 34 1.25 -35.93 -7.15
CA LEU A 34 1.24 -37.08 -8.07
C LEU A 34 2.61 -37.78 -8.17
N LYS A 35 3.70 -37.03 -8.02
CA LYS A 35 5.08 -37.55 -8.00
C LYS A 35 5.41 -38.21 -6.66
N GLN A 36 4.87 -37.69 -5.56
CA GLN A 36 4.99 -38.29 -4.23
C GLN A 36 4.26 -39.64 -4.17
N ASP A 37 3.07 -39.75 -4.78
CA ASP A 37 2.33 -41.01 -4.94
C ASP A 37 3.03 -42.02 -5.87
N ARG A 38 3.90 -41.57 -6.78
CA ARG A 38 4.73 -42.46 -7.60
C ARG A 38 6.00 -42.93 -6.90
N SER A 39 6.53 -42.18 -5.93
CA SER A 39 7.73 -42.61 -5.17
C SER A 39 7.45 -43.69 -4.12
N SER A 40 6.18 -43.99 -3.81
CA SER A 40 5.77 -45.17 -3.05
C SER A 40 5.59 -46.43 -3.92
N SER A 41 5.80 -46.33 -5.24
CA SER A 41 5.72 -47.44 -6.20
C SER A 41 7.08 -47.72 -6.85
N ASP A 42 8.03 -48.14 -6.02
CA ASP A 42 9.35 -48.66 -6.41
C ASP A 42 9.27 -50.07 -7.05
N LYS A 43 8.18 -50.33 -7.80
CA LYS A 43 7.93 -51.57 -8.56
C LYS A 43 7.87 -51.35 -10.07
N SER A 44 8.07 -50.12 -10.55
CA SER A 44 7.80 -49.76 -11.94
C SER A 44 8.89 -50.22 -12.92
N ASP A 45 10.15 -50.31 -12.47
CA ASP A 45 11.26 -50.74 -13.35
C ASP A 45 11.33 -52.27 -13.54
N LYS A 46 10.65 -53.05 -12.69
CA LYS A 46 10.44 -54.49 -12.93
C LYS A 46 9.29 -54.78 -13.89
N ILE A 47 8.38 -53.83 -14.12
CA ILE A 47 7.20 -54.04 -14.97
C ILE A 47 7.53 -53.82 -16.46
N LEU A 48 8.50 -52.94 -16.78
CA LEU A 48 8.89 -52.68 -18.16
C LEU A 48 9.56 -53.90 -18.84
N ASN A 49 10.35 -54.69 -18.09
CA ASN A 49 11.00 -55.89 -18.60
C ASN A 49 10.12 -57.15 -18.51
N PHE A 50 9.04 -57.15 -17.73
CA PHE A 50 8.06 -58.24 -17.68
C PHE A 50 6.94 -58.10 -18.74
N SER A 51 6.80 -56.90 -19.32
CA SER A 51 5.75 -56.57 -20.28
C SER A 51 6.10 -56.93 -21.73
N THR A 52 7.37 -56.94 -22.11
CA THR A 52 7.81 -57.31 -23.46
C THR A 52 7.77 -58.82 -23.69
N GLU A 53 8.07 -59.66 -22.69
CA GLU A 53 8.00 -61.12 -22.81
C GLU A 53 6.57 -61.69 -22.73
N ASN A 54 5.65 -61.05 -21.99
CA ASN A 54 4.26 -61.50 -21.87
C ASN A 54 3.28 -60.90 -22.90
N SER A 55 3.70 -59.91 -23.69
CA SER A 55 2.86 -59.35 -24.75
C SER A 55 2.58 -60.34 -25.89
N LYS A 56 3.48 -61.32 -26.12
CA LYS A 56 3.26 -62.38 -27.11
C LYS A 56 2.38 -63.54 -26.60
N SER A 57 2.14 -63.65 -25.29
CA SER A 57 1.29 -64.70 -24.70
C SER A 57 -0.13 -64.24 -24.38
N LEU A 58 -0.39 -62.93 -24.33
CA LEU A 58 -1.69 -62.34 -23.98
C LEU A 58 -2.63 -62.04 -25.17
N GLU A 59 -2.17 -62.18 -26.42
CA GLU A 59 -3.05 -62.06 -27.60
C GLU A 59 -4.07 -63.22 -27.72
N LYS A 60 -3.95 -64.25 -26.84
CA LYS A 60 -4.87 -65.40 -26.79
C LYS A 60 -5.94 -65.33 -25.70
N ILE A 61 -5.93 -64.34 -24.81
CA ILE A 61 -6.92 -64.25 -23.73
C ILE A 61 -7.48 -62.83 -23.71
N GLY A 62 -8.71 -62.67 -24.24
CA GLY A 62 -9.43 -61.41 -24.32
C GLY A 62 -9.74 -60.81 -22.95
N VAL A 63 -8.78 -60.06 -22.40
CA VAL A 63 -8.92 -59.31 -21.15
C VAL A 63 -8.91 -57.81 -21.45
N LYS A 64 -9.95 -57.14 -20.95
CA LYS A 64 -10.29 -55.71 -21.07
C LYS A 64 -9.08 -54.77 -20.90
N THR A 65 -8.65 -54.12 -21.99
CA THR A 65 -7.54 -53.14 -22.07
C THR A 65 -8.01 -51.68 -22.19
N ASP A 66 -9.31 -51.41 -22.32
CA ASP A 66 -9.81 -50.10 -22.74
C ASP A 66 -9.68 -48.98 -21.69
N THR A 67 -9.71 -49.31 -20.39
CA THR A 67 -9.62 -48.30 -19.31
C THR A 67 -8.19 -47.77 -19.10
N SER A 68 -7.18 -48.60 -19.34
CA SER A 68 -5.76 -48.21 -19.21
C SER A 68 -5.30 -47.32 -20.40
N LEU A 69 -5.80 -47.60 -21.61
CA LEU A 69 -5.47 -46.84 -22.80
C LEU A 69 -6.08 -45.43 -22.80
N SER A 70 -7.30 -45.29 -22.26
CA SER A 70 -7.96 -43.97 -22.16
C SER A 70 -7.26 -43.04 -21.17
N GLU A 71 -6.77 -43.55 -20.03
CA GLU A 71 -5.96 -42.79 -19.07
C GLU A 71 -4.61 -42.35 -19.67
N ILE A 72 -3.94 -43.23 -20.43
CA ILE A 72 -2.69 -42.89 -21.12
C ILE A 72 -2.91 -41.80 -22.18
N LEU A 73 -4.01 -41.86 -22.93
CA LEU A 73 -4.39 -40.84 -23.90
C LEU A 73 -4.68 -39.48 -23.23
N LEU A 74 -5.38 -39.50 -22.10
CA LEU A 74 -5.66 -38.31 -21.30
C LEU A 74 -4.37 -37.64 -20.82
N LEU A 75 -3.44 -38.42 -20.25
CA LEU A 75 -2.14 -37.92 -19.79
C LEU A 75 -1.29 -37.34 -20.92
N LYS A 76 -1.29 -37.99 -22.10
CA LYS A 76 -0.58 -37.46 -23.28
C LYS A 76 -1.13 -36.10 -23.72
N ASN A 77 -2.46 -35.95 -23.72
CA ASN A 77 -3.10 -34.68 -24.06
C ASN A 77 -2.73 -33.58 -23.05
N GLN A 78 -2.76 -33.89 -21.74
CA GLN A 78 -2.35 -32.95 -20.69
C GLN A 78 -0.89 -32.53 -20.80
N ILE A 79 0.02 -33.46 -21.09
CA ILE A 79 1.46 -33.15 -21.28
C ILE A 79 1.66 -32.27 -22.53
N SER A 80 0.93 -32.55 -23.60
CA SER A 80 0.97 -31.73 -24.82
C SER A 80 0.50 -30.30 -24.55
N GLU A 81 -0.58 -30.15 -23.80
CA GLU A 81 -1.13 -28.84 -23.43
C GLU A 81 -0.16 -28.04 -22.54
N LEU A 82 0.43 -28.68 -21.53
CA LEU A 82 1.46 -28.07 -20.67
C LEU A 82 2.69 -27.63 -21.48
N ASN A 83 3.13 -28.45 -22.44
CA ASN A 83 4.25 -28.09 -23.31
C ASN A 83 3.92 -26.87 -24.19
N ASN A 84 2.70 -26.78 -24.69
CA ASN A 84 2.24 -25.62 -25.46
C ASN A 84 2.22 -24.35 -24.60
N GLN A 85 1.78 -24.44 -23.34
CA GLN A 85 1.78 -23.33 -22.40
C GLN A 85 3.19 -22.89 -21.98
N LEU A 86 4.15 -23.83 -21.88
CA LEU A 86 5.54 -23.53 -21.52
C LEU A 86 6.37 -22.96 -22.66
N LYS A 87 5.97 -23.19 -23.92
CA LYS A 87 6.67 -22.73 -25.13
C LYS A 87 7.04 -21.22 -25.12
N PRO A 88 6.15 -20.27 -24.77
CA PRO A 88 6.53 -18.86 -24.67
C PRO A 88 7.65 -18.62 -23.64
N PHE A 89 7.62 -19.26 -22.48
CA PHE A 89 8.65 -19.12 -21.46
C PHE A 89 9.98 -19.72 -21.89
N LYS A 90 9.95 -20.85 -22.60
CA LYS A 90 11.14 -21.46 -23.22
C LYS A 90 11.79 -20.53 -24.24
N ASN A 91 10.97 -19.88 -25.09
CA ASN A 91 11.46 -18.90 -26.06
C ASN A 91 12.09 -17.68 -25.38
N ILE A 92 11.46 -17.17 -24.32
CA ILE A 92 11.99 -16.04 -23.53
C ILE A 92 13.30 -16.44 -22.83
N ALA A 93 13.34 -17.61 -22.21
CA ALA A 93 14.54 -18.13 -21.54
C ALA A 93 15.71 -18.28 -22.51
N LYS A 94 15.47 -18.87 -23.69
CA LYS A 94 16.50 -19.05 -24.73
C LYS A 94 16.99 -17.72 -25.30
N SER A 95 16.09 -16.74 -25.49
CA SER A 95 16.46 -15.39 -25.93
C SER A 95 17.30 -14.65 -24.89
N LYS A 96 16.91 -14.73 -23.62
CA LYS A 96 17.56 -14.00 -22.51
C LYS A 96 18.84 -14.67 -22.00
N TYR A 97 18.93 -16.00 -22.14
CA TYR A 97 20.05 -16.83 -21.69
C TYR A 97 20.51 -17.80 -22.79
N PRO A 98 21.05 -17.29 -23.92
CA PRO A 98 21.35 -18.11 -25.10
C PRO A 98 22.46 -19.15 -24.86
N ASN A 99 23.30 -18.94 -23.85
CA ASN A 99 24.43 -19.80 -23.52
C ASN A 99 24.09 -20.92 -22.52
N LEU A 100 22.84 -20.98 -22.05
CA LEU A 100 22.38 -22.00 -21.10
C LEU A 100 21.53 -23.05 -21.82
N ASN A 101 21.52 -24.26 -21.28
CA ASN A 101 20.54 -25.25 -21.76
C ASN A 101 19.11 -24.82 -21.39
N GLU A 102 18.11 -25.40 -22.04
CA GLU A 102 16.71 -24.97 -21.90
C GLU A 102 16.22 -24.99 -20.44
N ASN A 103 16.57 -26.03 -19.70
CA ASN A 103 16.16 -26.18 -18.30
C ASN A 103 16.86 -25.17 -17.39
N GLU A 104 18.16 -24.96 -17.56
CA GLU A 104 18.94 -23.95 -16.83
C GLU A 104 18.45 -22.53 -17.15
N GLY A 105 18.13 -22.26 -18.42
CA GLY A 105 17.55 -21.00 -18.87
C GLY A 105 16.19 -20.73 -18.22
N LEU A 106 15.33 -21.76 -18.11
CA LEU A 106 14.04 -21.66 -17.43
C LEU A 106 14.19 -21.43 -15.92
N ILE A 107 15.09 -22.15 -15.25
CA ILE A 107 15.37 -21.94 -13.82
C ILE A 107 15.89 -20.52 -13.58
N LYS A 108 16.81 -20.04 -14.43
CA LYS A 108 17.35 -18.69 -14.32
C LYS A 108 16.30 -17.61 -14.61
N LEU A 109 15.41 -17.85 -15.58
CA LEU A 109 14.27 -16.98 -15.86
C LEU A 109 13.31 -16.93 -14.66
N GLN A 110 13.01 -18.07 -14.04
CA GLN A 110 12.18 -18.17 -12.86
C GLN A 110 12.78 -17.37 -11.69
N ASN A 111 14.07 -17.55 -11.40
CA ASN A 111 14.74 -16.77 -10.35
C ASN A 111 14.70 -15.26 -10.63
N HIS A 112 14.90 -14.86 -11.89
CA HIS A 112 14.79 -13.45 -12.28
C HIS A 112 13.37 -12.90 -12.11
N ILE A 113 12.33 -13.69 -12.40
CA ILE A 113 10.94 -13.31 -12.16
C ILE A 113 10.73 -13.09 -10.65
N PHE A 114 11.16 -14.02 -9.81
CA PHE A 114 11.07 -13.86 -8.35
C PHE A 114 11.81 -12.61 -7.83
N GLU A 115 12.99 -12.32 -8.38
CA GLU A 115 13.72 -11.09 -8.02
C GLU A 115 12.96 -9.81 -8.43
N ILE A 116 12.33 -9.81 -9.61
CA ILE A 116 11.51 -8.68 -10.08
C ILE A 116 10.28 -8.51 -9.20
N GLU A 117 9.57 -9.59 -8.86
CA GLU A 117 8.42 -9.55 -7.97
C GLU A 117 8.79 -8.98 -6.60
N ARG A 118 9.88 -9.48 -6.00
CA ARG A 118 10.39 -8.99 -4.72
C ARG A 118 10.71 -7.49 -4.77
N LYS A 119 11.37 -7.03 -5.83
CA LYS A 119 11.67 -5.60 -6.02
C LYS A 119 10.40 -4.77 -6.19
N THR A 120 9.41 -5.30 -6.89
CA THR A 120 8.13 -4.61 -7.13
C THR A 120 7.37 -4.40 -5.82
N VAL A 121 7.31 -5.42 -4.96
CA VAL A 121 6.73 -5.31 -3.61
C VAL A 121 7.44 -4.24 -2.78
N GLN A 122 8.77 -4.26 -2.75
CA GLN A 122 9.57 -3.26 -2.02
C GLN A 122 9.35 -1.84 -2.55
N LEU A 123 9.22 -1.66 -3.87
CA LEU A 123 8.94 -0.36 -4.47
C LEU A 123 7.53 0.12 -4.13
N GLN A 124 6.56 -0.77 -4.08
CA GLN A 124 5.19 -0.44 -3.68
C GLN A 124 5.10 -0.04 -2.20
N GLU A 125 5.81 -0.74 -1.32
CA GLU A 125 5.93 -0.37 0.09
C GLU A 125 6.57 1.01 0.27
N LYS A 126 7.69 1.27 -0.42
CA LYS A 126 8.35 2.58 -0.41
C LYS A 126 7.48 3.69 -0.98
N ALA A 127 6.75 3.42 -2.07
CA ALA A 127 5.82 4.39 -2.65
C ALA A 127 4.71 4.74 -1.65
N THR A 128 4.15 3.74 -0.97
CA THR A 128 3.15 3.94 0.08
C THR A 128 3.72 4.72 1.27
N GLU A 129 4.95 4.43 1.69
CA GLU A 129 5.64 5.17 2.75
C GLU A 129 5.87 6.64 2.37
N LEU A 130 6.34 6.89 1.14
CA LEU A 130 6.55 8.24 0.61
C LEU A 130 5.23 9.00 0.45
N GLU A 131 4.18 8.34 -0.04
CA GLU A 131 2.85 8.93 -0.12
C GLU A 131 2.36 9.36 1.26
N ASN A 132 2.54 8.53 2.30
CA ASN A 132 2.19 8.90 3.67
C ASN A 132 3.03 10.07 4.22
N LYS A 133 4.31 10.17 3.85
CA LYS A 133 5.16 11.31 4.23
C LYS A 133 4.74 12.60 3.53
N VAL A 134 4.48 12.53 2.22
CA VAL A 134 4.23 13.68 1.34
C VAL A 134 2.77 14.13 1.34
N LYS A 135 1.81 13.28 1.74
CA LYS A 135 0.39 13.65 1.80
C LYS A 135 0.18 14.89 2.68
N PRO A 136 -0.48 15.95 2.22
CA PRO A 136 -0.80 17.11 3.05
C PRO A 136 -1.50 16.70 4.35
N ARG A 137 -1.21 17.35 5.48
CA ARG A 137 -2.02 17.14 6.69
C ARG A 137 -3.42 17.66 6.41
N GLU A 138 -4.37 16.83 6.78
CA GLU A 138 -5.78 17.15 6.71
C GLU A 138 -6.42 16.66 8.01
N LEU A 139 -7.35 17.45 8.53
CA LEU A 139 -8.20 17.00 9.61
C LEU A 139 -9.16 15.95 9.07
N SER A 140 -9.16 14.76 9.68
CA SER A 140 -10.20 13.77 9.41
C SER A 140 -11.57 14.30 9.86
N GLU A 141 -12.66 13.76 9.31
CA GLU A 141 -14.01 14.14 9.74
C GLU A 141 -14.24 13.87 11.25
N ASP A 142 -13.65 12.78 11.77
CA ASP A 142 -13.69 12.47 13.19
C ASP A 142 -12.96 13.54 14.03
N GLN A 143 -11.78 13.98 13.59
CA GLN A 143 -11.04 15.06 14.25
C GLN A 143 -11.82 16.37 14.23
N LYS A 144 -12.43 16.73 13.09
CA LYS A 144 -13.29 17.93 12.98
C LYS A 144 -14.47 17.85 13.95
N SER A 145 -15.10 16.68 14.07
CA SER A 145 -16.23 16.45 14.99
C SER A 145 -15.82 16.55 16.46
N LEU A 146 -14.69 15.96 16.83
CA LEU A 146 -14.13 15.99 18.18
C LEU A 146 -13.71 17.40 18.60
N LEU A 147 -13.06 18.15 17.70
CA LEU A 147 -12.73 19.55 17.92
C LEU A 147 -13.99 20.40 18.07
N TYR A 148 -14.93 20.29 17.13
CA TYR A 148 -16.18 21.06 17.18
C TYR A 148 -16.98 20.81 18.47
N SER A 149 -17.11 19.55 18.90
CA SER A 149 -17.84 19.21 20.11
C SER A 149 -17.14 19.72 21.38
N SER A 150 -15.81 19.66 21.43
CA SER A 150 -15.01 20.12 22.57
C SER A 150 -14.98 21.65 22.73
N LEU A 151 -15.25 22.40 21.66
CA LEU A 151 -15.19 23.87 21.64
C LEU A 151 -16.55 24.56 21.84
N LYS A 152 -17.63 23.86 22.24
CA LYS A 152 -18.96 24.48 22.30
C LYS A 152 -19.20 25.44 23.47
N GLU A 153 -18.49 25.28 24.58
CA GLU A 153 -18.93 25.81 25.88
C GLU A 153 -18.48 27.25 26.18
N LYS A 154 -17.22 27.58 25.96
CA LYS A 154 -16.66 28.93 26.18
C LYS A 154 -16.02 29.42 24.90
N ARG A 155 -16.02 30.74 24.67
CA ARG A 155 -15.56 31.35 23.43
C ARG A 155 -14.58 32.46 23.73
N PHE A 156 -13.45 32.44 23.04
CA PHE A 156 -12.42 33.46 23.14
C PHE A 156 -11.99 33.88 21.74
N PRO A 157 -11.55 35.13 21.52
CA PRO A 157 -10.97 35.52 20.26
C PRO A 157 -9.70 34.71 19.95
N ILE A 158 -9.64 34.11 18.77
CA ILE A 158 -8.48 33.34 18.29
C ILE A 158 -7.92 34.00 17.02
N PHE A 159 -6.62 34.18 16.99
CA PHE A 159 -5.87 34.51 15.78
C PHE A 159 -5.09 33.29 15.32
N ILE A 160 -5.29 32.87 14.07
CA ILE A 160 -4.68 31.68 13.49
C ILE A 160 -3.71 32.14 12.40
N SER A 161 -2.47 31.68 12.46
CA SER A 161 -1.45 31.93 11.45
C SER A 161 -0.75 30.63 11.07
N SER A 162 -0.06 30.64 9.95
CA SER A 162 0.73 29.53 9.42
C SER A 162 2.19 29.94 9.25
N LYS A 163 3.07 28.93 9.20
CA LYS A 163 4.48 29.10 8.90
C LYS A 163 4.67 29.78 7.54
N MET A 164 5.63 30.71 7.48
CA MET A 164 5.96 31.47 6.29
C MET A 164 6.37 30.55 5.12
N MET A 165 5.83 30.81 3.93
CA MET A 165 6.05 30.05 2.69
C MET A 165 5.62 28.57 2.73
N ASP A 166 4.81 28.16 3.71
CA ASP A 166 4.33 26.79 3.84
C ASP A 166 2.83 26.70 3.49
N THR A 167 2.55 26.35 2.24
CA THR A 167 1.17 26.20 1.73
C THR A 167 0.40 25.07 2.42
N GLU A 168 1.10 24.03 2.86
CA GLU A 168 0.47 22.88 3.53
C GLU A 168 0.04 23.29 4.94
N SER A 169 0.90 23.99 5.66
CA SER A 169 0.54 24.58 6.97
C SER A 169 -0.61 25.58 6.85
N LEU A 170 -0.67 26.39 5.79
CA LEU A 170 -1.80 27.29 5.55
C LEU A 170 -3.11 26.52 5.33
N HIS A 171 -3.10 25.48 4.50
CA HIS A 171 -4.27 24.65 4.27
C HIS A 171 -4.76 23.97 5.55
N PHE A 172 -3.85 23.45 6.38
CA PHE A 172 -4.21 22.87 7.66
C PHE A 172 -4.75 23.93 8.64
N ALA A 173 -4.18 25.14 8.64
CA ALA A 173 -4.69 26.28 9.41
C ALA A 173 -6.11 26.71 8.98
N GLU A 174 -6.41 26.70 7.68
CA GLU A 174 -7.76 26.96 7.15
C GLU A 174 -8.77 25.92 7.65
N GLN A 175 -8.40 24.64 7.71
CA GLN A 175 -9.28 23.61 8.25
C GLN A 175 -9.55 23.81 9.74
N ILE A 176 -8.52 24.15 10.53
CA ILE A 176 -8.68 24.48 11.96
C ILE A 176 -9.58 25.71 12.11
N TYR A 177 -9.35 26.77 11.33
CA TYR A 177 -10.16 27.98 11.31
C TYR A 177 -11.64 27.66 11.08
N ASN A 178 -11.96 26.87 10.06
CA ASN A 178 -13.34 26.50 9.72
C ASN A 178 -14.03 25.76 10.87
N VAL A 179 -13.32 24.89 11.60
CA VAL A 179 -13.88 24.17 12.75
C VAL A 179 -14.15 25.12 13.92
N ILE A 180 -13.21 26.03 14.20
CA ILE A 180 -13.33 27.03 15.27
C ILE A 180 -14.46 28.03 14.98
N GLU A 181 -14.57 28.51 13.73
CA GLU A 181 -15.65 29.38 13.27
C GLU A 181 -17.00 28.65 13.37
N LYS A 182 -17.07 27.38 12.96
CA LYS A 182 -18.27 26.55 13.10
C LYS A 182 -18.68 26.38 14.58
N ALA A 183 -17.71 26.29 15.50
CA ALA A 183 -17.95 26.31 16.95
C ALA A 183 -18.36 27.70 17.49
N ARG A 184 -18.47 28.71 16.62
CA ARG A 184 -18.84 30.10 16.90
C ARG A 184 -17.84 30.85 17.77
N TRP A 185 -16.57 30.45 17.75
CA TRP A 185 -15.51 31.25 18.35
C TRP A 185 -15.17 32.42 17.42
N PRO A 186 -14.98 33.64 17.94
CA PRO A 186 -14.44 34.73 17.13
C PRO A 186 -13.04 34.35 16.65
N ALA A 187 -12.86 34.15 15.35
CA ALA A 187 -11.61 33.68 14.78
C ALA A 187 -11.15 34.57 13.62
N PHE A 188 -9.85 34.77 13.52
CA PHE A 188 -9.19 35.51 12.45
C PHE A 188 -8.09 34.64 11.86
N LEU A 189 -8.09 34.43 10.55
CA LEU A 189 -7.03 33.72 9.85
C LEU A 189 -6.11 34.72 9.15
N SER A 190 -4.82 34.65 9.46
CA SER A 190 -3.78 35.36 8.72
C SER A 190 -3.50 34.64 7.41
N LYS A 191 -3.84 35.28 6.29
CA LYS A 191 -3.49 34.78 4.95
C LYS A 191 -2.04 35.08 4.55
N ALA A 192 -1.36 35.97 5.28
CA ALA A 192 -0.05 36.48 4.91
C ALA A 192 1.13 35.59 5.38
N MET A 193 0.89 34.33 5.80
CA MET A 193 1.91 33.38 6.29
C MET A 193 3.00 34.06 7.13
N THR A 194 2.64 34.59 8.30
CA THR A 194 3.45 35.60 9.00
C THR A 194 4.37 35.04 10.08
N SER A 195 4.36 33.73 10.31
CA SER A 195 5.17 33.11 11.37
C SER A 195 6.52 32.62 10.86
N ILE A 196 7.60 33.11 11.48
CA ILE A 196 8.99 32.64 11.26
C ILE A 196 9.36 31.55 12.29
N ILE A 197 8.40 31.12 13.12
CA ILE A 197 8.66 30.16 14.20
C ILE A 197 8.73 28.76 13.60
N ASP A 198 9.87 28.10 13.79
CA ASP A 198 10.10 26.75 13.29
C ASP A 198 9.72 25.72 14.37
N PHE A 199 8.59 25.03 14.16
CA PHE A 199 8.17 23.89 14.96
C PHE A 199 7.21 23.00 14.16
N GLU A 200 6.99 21.78 14.65
CA GLU A 200 6.04 20.82 14.08
C GLU A 200 4.68 20.87 14.80
N GLY A 201 3.59 20.87 14.04
CA GLY A 201 2.22 20.76 14.59
C GLY A 201 1.57 22.12 14.90
N VAL A 202 0.79 22.18 15.99
CA VAL A 202 0.05 23.40 16.39
C VAL A 202 0.67 24.01 17.65
N GLY A 203 1.02 25.29 17.59
CA GLY A 203 1.52 26.06 18.71
C GLY A 203 0.42 26.95 19.27
N ILE A 204 0.19 26.88 20.58
CA ILE A 204 -0.69 27.82 21.29
C ILE A 204 0.19 28.86 21.98
N PHE A 205 -0.02 30.13 21.66
CA PHE A 205 0.70 31.25 22.26
C PHE A 205 -0.29 32.17 22.95
N SER A 206 0.07 32.55 24.16
CA SER A 206 -0.48 33.70 24.87
C SER A 206 0.59 34.75 25.06
N PHE A 207 0.17 36.00 24.99
CA PHE A 207 1.05 37.10 25.31
C PHE A 207 0.94 37.41 26.81
N PRO A 208 2.03 37.87 27.45
CA PRO A 208 2.02 38.23 28.87
C PRO A 208 0.91 39.24 29.22
N ASP A 209 0.67 40.19 28.32
CA ASP A 209 -0.32 41.26 28.50
C ASP A 209 -1.77 40.78 28.26
N ASN A 210 -1.97 39.61 27.65
CA ASN A 210 -3.26 39.04 27.23
C ASN A 210 -3.27 37.52 27.45
N ASN A 211 -3.06 37.11 28.70
CA ASN A 211 -3.02 35.71 29.08
C ASN A 211 -4.44 35.18 29.30
N PHE A 212 -4.83 34.16 28.53
CA PHE A 212 -6.12 33.47 28.67
C PHE A 212 -5.89 32.00 29.07
N PRO A 213 -5.44 31.73 30.30
CA PRO A 213 -5.01 30.39 30.70
C PRO A 213 -6.16 29.37 30.64
N GLU A 214 -7.39 29.81 30.91
CA GLU A 214 -8.58 28.95 30.75
C GLU A 214 -8.78 28.53 29.30
N ALA A 215 -8.65 29.48 28.38
CA ALA A 215 -8.89 29.23 26.98
C ALA A 215 -7.79 28.39 26.32
N GLU A 216 -6.53 28.59 26.73
CA GLU A 216 -5.42 27.70 26.40
C GLU A 216 -5.70 26.26 26.83
N ASN A 217 -6.15 26.06 28.07
CA ASN A 217 -6.45 24.74 28.60
C ASN A 217 -7.60 24.06 27.84
N ILE A 218 -8.61 24.83 27.42
CA ILE A 218 -9.70 24.33 26.58
C ILE A 218 -9.17 23.88 25.21
N LEU A 219 -8.35 24.72 24.57
CA LEU A 219 -7.76 24.40 23.27
C LEU A 219 -6.84 23.18 23.36
N LEU A 220 -5.94 23.14 24.35
CA LEU A 220 -5.04 22.01 24.60
C LEU A 220 -5.83 20.70 24.72
N LYS A 221 -6.86 20.67 25.58
CA LYS A 221 -7.71 19.49 25.77
C LYS A 221 -8.48 19.11 24.49
N ALA A 222 -8.95 20.10 23.73
CA ALA A 222 -9.66 19.85 22.47
C ALA A 222 -8.74 19.21 21.41
N PHE A 223 -7.54 19.77 21.22
CA PHE A 223 -6.54 19.23 20.30
C PHE A 223 -6.03 17.85 20.73
N GLU A 224 -5.81 17.64 22.04
CA GLU A 224 -5.42 16.35 22.59
C GLU A 224 -6.49 15.27 22.34
N LYS A 225 -7.77 15.58 22.58
CA LYS A 225 -8.90 14.68 22.26
C LYS A 225 -8.95 14.33 20.78
N ALA A 226 -8.61 15.27 19.90
CA ALA A 226 -8.53 15.07 18.46
C ALA A 226 -7.20 14.42 18.00
N GLN A 227 -6.33 14.03 18.93
CA GLN A 227 -5.01 13.44 18.66
C GLN A 227 -4.11 14.33 17.77
N ILE A 228 -4.22 15.65 17.93
CA ILE A 228 -3.40 16.63 17.22
C ILE A 228 -2.27 17.07 18.15
N LYS A 229 -1.02 16.90 17.70
CA LYS A 229 0.17 17.35 18.43
C LYS A 229 0.12 18.86 18.61
N VAL A 230 -0.02 19.28 19.87
CA VAL A 230 -0.11 20.68 20.26
C VAL A 230 0.98 20.98 21.29
N GLN A 231 1.59 22.16 21.19
CA GLN A 231 2.62 22.61 22.11
C GLN A 231 2.31 24.02 22.60
N LYS A 232 2.50 24.24 23.90
CA LYS A 232 2.47 25.59 24.46
C LYS A 232 3.83 26.22 24.20
N VAL A 233 3.83 27.35 23.51
CA VAL A 233 5.06 28.03 23.13
C VAL A 233 4.97 29.49 23.56
N THR A 234 5.98 29.95 24.28
CA THR A 234 6.15 31.37 24.59
C THR A 234 7.05 31.98 23.53
N VAL A 235 6.52 32.87 22.70
CA VAL A 235 7.32 33.56 21.68
C VAL A 235 7.39 35.06 21.96
N PRO A 236 8.59 35.66 21.86
CA PRO A 236 8.73 37.09 21.98
C PRO A 236 7.98 37.78 20.82
N ARG A 237 7.28 38.87 21.16
CA ARG A 237 6.37 39.61 20.27
C ARG A 237 7.00 40.04 18.94
N ASN A 238 8.32 40.15 18.88
CA ASN A 238 9.09 40.56 17.71
C ASN A 238 9.28 39.46 16.64
N LYS A 239 9.00 38.19 16.93
CA LYS A 239 9.12 37.06 15.96
C LYS A 239 7.79 36.70 15.29
N MET A 240 6.78 37.48 15.57
CA MET A 240 5.39 37.33 15.21
C MET A 240 5.09 38.60 14.41
N GLY A 241 4.66 38.50 13.14
CA GLY A 241 4.47 39.65 12.24
C GLY A 241 3.39 40.65 12.72
N GLU A 242 2.68 41.32 11.81
CA GLU A 242 1.58 42.20 12.24
C GLU A 242 0.50 41.40 12.99
N PHE A 243 0.18 41.83 14.21
CA PHE A 243 -0.77 41.19 15.11
C PHE A 243 -2.04 42.03 15.27
N PRO A 244 -3.21 41.40 15.47
CA PRO A 244 -4.40 42.12 15.90
C PRO A 244 -4.12 42.88 17.21
N ALA A 245 -4.55 44.14 17.27
CA ALA A 245 -4.46 44.98 18.47
C ALA A 245 -5.35 44.45 19.62
N THR A 246 -6.32 43.59 19.31
CA THR A 246 -7.26 43.01 20.26
C THR A 246 -6.66 41.83 21.03
N PRO A 247 -6.96 41.70 22.35
CA PRO A 247 -6.64 40.52 23.14
C PRO A 247 -7.19 39.24 22.51
N CYS A 248 -6.29 38.34 22.13
CA CYS A 248 -6.65 37.06 21.53
C CYS A 248 -5.60 35.99 21.84
N ILE A 249 -6.01 34.73 21.71
CA ILE A 249 -5.11 33.57 21.74
C ILE A 249 -4.56 33.38 20.34
N VAL A 250 -3.28 33.05 20.24
CA VAL A 250 -2.64 32.81 18.96
C VAL A 250 -2.48 31.32 18.75
N LEU A 251 -2.96 30.84 17.61
CA LEU A 251 -2.61 29.53 17.07
C LEU A 251 -1.65 29.74 15.91
N VAL A 252 -0.48 29.11 15.98
CA VAL A 252 0.41 29.00 14.81
C VAL A 252 0.41 27.56 14.36
N VAL A 253 0.25 27.33 13.07
CA VAL A 253 0.44 26.02 12.45
C VAL A 253 1.84 25.98 11.84
N GLY A 254 2.69 25.14 12.41
CA GLY A 254 4.03 24.84 11.94
C GLY A 254 4.06 23.62 11.00
N GLY A 255 5.22 23.29 10.45
CA GLY A 255 5.39 22.25 9.42
C GLY A 255 5.10 20.81 9.91
N LYS A 256 5.27 19.86 8.99
CA LYS A 256 5.31 18.42 9.30
C LYS A 256 6.67 17.99 9.84
#